data_AF-A0A972RKW3-F1
#
_entry.id   AF-A0A972RKW3-F1
#
_cell.length_a   1.000
_cell.length_b   1.000
_cell.length_c   1.000
_cell.angle_alpha   90.00
_cell.angle_beta   90.00
_cell.angle_gamma   90.00
#
_symmetry.space_group_name_H-M   'P 1'
#
loop_
_entity.id
_entity.type
_entity.pdbx_description
1 polymer ?
#
loop_
_entity_poly.entity_id
_entity_poly.type
_entity_poly.pdbx_seq_one_letter_code
_entity_poly.pdbx_strand_id
1 'polypeptide(L)'
;MLTYRFRCAFSGRVLAAAFCVTFFSFVFVPDVVWGAPFIVNEWNAVKSSKQLDDGDTFFGTIDGNGGNWIELLVIEDHLDVRGWKLAWTEDEDEDGTPAGNSAGEIIFSNAALWSDLRAGTLVTLIEKNDAGGFDTSTDTSFDPFANDWTINVATREEQAKGVAGLLQTTTNDGSPGDFSVGQKDWSITIFDDAMNSIFGPVGEGEASWQGDGIGKSEAGSLEGPGATATLADWQAVSPSSNFYDDTSSSSFGGYNVDFSGGAFTQIQDPSALQGLVVPEPSSVGLLSIALLMLARRKQRACV
;
A
#
# COMPACT_ATOMS: atom_id res chain seq x y z
N MET A 1 43.65 -60.49 8.27
CA MET A 1 44.82 -61.20 7.75
C MET A 1 44.35 -62.34 6.84
N LEU A 2 44.02 -62.05 5.58
CA LEU A 2 44.23 -62.98 4.47
C LEU A 2 44.10 -62.20 3.16
N THR A 3 45.17 -62.25 2.41
CA THR A 3 45.46 -61.54 1.17
C THR A 3 44.93 -62.35 0.00
N TYR A 4 44.19 -61.74 -0.92
CA TYR A 4 44.05 -62.28 -2.28
C TYR A 4 44.74 -61.32 -3.26
N ARG A 5 45.88 -61.77 -3.77
CA ARG A 5 46.58 -61.17 -4.91
C ARG A 5 46.08 -61.85 -6.18
N PHE A 6 45.58 -61.07 -7.13
CA PHE A 6 45.60 -61.45 -8.54
C PHE A 6 46.42 -60.42 -9.32
N ARG A 7 47.52 -60.90 -9.92
CA ARG A 7 48.27 -60.20 -10.97
C ARG A 7 47.90 -60.85 -12.30
N CYS A 8 47.55 -60.02 -13.28
CA CYS A 8 47.94 -60.12 -14.69
C CYS A 8 47.29 -58.91 -15.40
N ALA A 9 48.03 -57.90 -15.84
CA ALA A 9 48.94 -57.83 -16.98
C ALA A 9 48.24 -57.35 -18.27
N PHE A 10 48.74 -56.20 -18.72
CA PHE A 10 48.80 -55.66 -20.08
C PHE A 10 47.65 -54.84 -20.69
N SER A 11 48.11 -53.65 -21.14
CA SER A 11 47.77 -52.96 -22.38
C SER A 11 46.46 -52.17 -22.42
N GLY A 12 46.59 -50.86 -22.29
CA GLY A 12 45.50 -49.94 -22.64
C GLY A 12 45.79 -48.54 -22.16
N ARG A 13 45.92 -47.63 -23.11
CA ARG A 13 46.06 -46.17 -22.96
C ARG A 13 45.41 -45.61 -21.70
N VAL A 14 46.19 -44.86 -20.91
CA VAL A 14 45.72 -44.03 -19.80
C VAL A 14 44.83 -42.92 -20.39
N LEU A 15 43.52 -43.11 -20.35
CA LEU A 15 42.57 -42.00 -20.38
C LEU A 15 42.50 -41.46 -18.96
N ALA A 16 43.21 -40.36 -18.71
CA ALA A 16 43.02 -39.55 -17.52
C ALA A 16 41.59 -38.97 -17.60
N ALA A 17 40.66 -39.58 -16.86
CA ALA A 17 39.35 -38.99 -16.62
C ALA A 17 39.57 -37.77 -15.72
N ALA A 18 39.65 -36.59 -16.33
CA ALA A 18 39.57 -35.33 -15.61
C ALA A 18 38.18 -35.24 -14.98
N PHE A 19 38.09 -35.47 -13.68
CA PHE A 19 36.93 -35.06 -12.88
C PHE A 19 36.92 -33.53 -12.88
N CYS A 20 36.21 -32.95 -13.85
CA CYS A 20 35.87 -31.54 -13.85
C CYS A 20 34.80 -31.36 -12.76
N VAL A 21 35.23 -30.98 -11.57
CA VAL A 21 34.32 -30.44 -10.54
C VAL A 21 33.90 -29.08 -11.06
N THR A 22 32.77 -29.02 -11.77
CA THR A 22 32.11 -27.75 -12.10
C THR A 22 31.65 -27.13 -10.79
N PHE A 23 32.44 -26.20 -10.27
CA PHE A 23 31.98 -25.21 -9.31
C PHE A 23 30.86 -24.42 -10.00
N PHE A 24 29.62 -24.76 -9.69
CA PHE A 24 28.50 -23.86 -9.92
C PHE A 24 28.67 -22.71 -8.92
N SER A 25 29.33 -21.64 -9.37
CA SER A 25 29.18 -20.34 -8.73
C SER A 25 27.72 -19.94 -8.87
N PHE A 26 26.94 -20.15 -7.82
CA PHE A 26 25.69 -19.41 -7.65
C PHE A 26 26.08 -17.94 -7.58
N VAL A 27 25.88 -17.22 -8.69
CA VAL A 27 25.78 -15.77 -8.64
C VAL A 27 24.51 -15.52 -7.84
N PHE A 28 24.68 -15.14 -6.57
CA PHE A 28 23.61 -14.52 -5.80
C PHE A 28 23.33 -13.21 -6.53
N VAL A 29 22.34 -13.23 -7.42
CA VAL A 29 21.72 -12.00 -7.88
C VAL A 29 20.93 -11.55 -6.65
N PRO A 30 21.25 -10.41 -6.02
CA PRO A 30 20.38 -9.89 -4.99
C PRO A 30 19.00 -9.78 -5.62
N ASP A 31 17.98 -10.34 -4.96
CA ASP A 31 16.61 -10.08 -5.35
C ASP A 31 16.46 -8.55 -5.42
N VAL A 32 16.11 -8.06 -6.61
CA VAL A 32 15.72 -6.66 -6.73
C VAL A 32 14.41 -6.57 -5.95
N VAL A 33 14.49 -6.04 -4.73
CA VAL A 33 13.31 -5.65 -3.97
C VAL A 33 12.73 -4.47 -4.72
N TRP A 34 11.77 -4.74 -5.59
CA TRP A 34 10.92 -3.70 -6.15
C TRP A 34 10.01 -3.22 -5.01
N GLY A 35 9.87 -1.90 -4.84
CA GLY A 35 8.91 -1.38 -3.88
C GLY A 35 7.49 -1.79 -4.26
N ALA A 36 6.60 -1.74 -3.28
CA ALA A 36 5.25 -2.24 -3.47
C ALA A 36 4.39 -1.23 -4.25
N PRO A 37 3.50 -1.71 -5.14
CA PRO A 37 2.61 -0.88 -5.94
C PRO A 37 1.49 -0.21 -5.13
N PHE A 38 1.21 -0.73 -3.93
CA PHE A 38 0.18 -0.25 -3.04
C PHE A 38 0.65 -0.46 -1.60
N ILE A 39 0.62 0.59 -0.79
CA ILE A 39 1.20 0.59 0.56
C ILE A 39 0.22 1.18 1.57
N VAL A 40 0.44 0.90 2.86
CA VAL A 40 -0.31 1.54 3.95
C VAL A 40 0.21 2.94 4.18
N ASN A 41 -0.68 3.91 4.37
CA ASN A 41 -0.31 5.30 4.62
C ASN A 41 -0.49 5.68 6.10
N GLU A 42 -1.65 5.40 6.68
CA GLU A 42 -2.01 5.79 8.03
C GLU A 42 -3.13 4.87 8.55
N TRP A 43 -3.27 4.69 9.85
CA TRP A 43 -4.39 3.99 10.46
C TRP A 43 -4.69 4.54 11.86
N ASN A 44 -5.96 4.52 12.25
CA ASN A 44 -6.38 5.06 13.54
C ASN A 44 -6.52 4.00 14.61
N ALA A 45 -5.67 4.09 15.63
CA ALA A 45 -5.73 3.25 16.82
C ALA A 45 -6.34 4.00 18.04
N VAL A 46 -6.88 5.21 17.85
CA VAL A 46 -7.41 6.01 18.95
C VAL A 46 -8.63 5.32 19.57
N LYS A 47 -8.60 5.14 20.90
CA LYS A 47 -9.72 4.52 21.61
C LYS A 47 -11.00 5.31 21.44
N SER A 48 -12.14 4.61 21.34
CA SER A 48 -13.49 5.19 21.20
C SER A 48 -13.87 6.30 22.21
N SER A 49 -13.21 6.35 23.37
CA SER A 49 -13.42 7.31 24.47
C SER A 49 -12.23 8.24 24.72
N LYS A 50 -11.30 8.29 23.78
CA LYS A 50 -10.09 9.10 23.78
C LYS A 50 -10.02 9.93 22.52
N GLN A 51 -9.20 10.97 22.60
CA GLN A 51 -8.97 11.88 21.50
C GLN A 51 -7.52 11.68 21.05
N LEU A 52 -7.27 11.86 19.76
CA LEU A 52 -5.92 11.94 19.22
C LEU A 52 -5.19 13.12 19.87
N ASP A 53 -3.96 12.91 20.36
CA ASP A 53 -3.30 13.85 21.28
C ASP A 53 -3.06 15.25 20.68
N ASP A 54 -2.60 15.32 19.43
CA ASP A 54 -2.41 16.57 18.67
C ASP A 54 -3.55 16.84 17.68
N GLY A 55 -4.53 15.94 17.61
CA GLY A 55 -5.75 16.07 16.81
C GLY A 55 -5.56 15.74 15.33
N ASP A 56 -6.68 15.85 14.60
CA ASP A 56 -6.79 15.51 13.20
C ASP A 56 -7.20 16.75 12.38
N THR A 57 -6.62 16.94 11.20
CA THR A 57 -6.92 18.15 10.39
C THR A 57 -8.33 18.17 9.77
N PHE A 58 -8.96 17.01 9.60
CA PHE A 58 -10.34 16.85 9.14
C PHE A 58 -11.33 16.81 10.31
N PHE A 59 -11.12 15.92 11.28
CA PHE A 59 -12.04 15.72 12.41
C PHE A 59 -11.85 16.75 13.54
N GLY A 60 -10.68 17.39 13.62
CA GLY A 60 -10.29 18.18 14.79
C GLY A 60 -9.99 17.27 15.98
N THR A 61 -10.63 17.56 17.11
CA THR A 61 -10.45 16.78 18.34
C THR A 61 -11.78 16.17 18.75
N ILE A 62 -12.01 14.92 18.33
CA ILE A 62 -13.21 14.13 18.66
C ILE A 62 -12.84 12.81 19.31
N ASP A 63 -13.77 12.24 20.06
CA ASP A 63 -13.58 10.93 20.66
C ASP A 63 -13.52 9.84 19.57
N GLY A 64 -12.58 8.91 19.70
CA GLY A 64 -12.31 7.81 18.77
C GLY A 64 -11.67 8.24 17.44
N ASN A 65 -11.45 9.54 17.19
CA ASN A 65 -10.91 10.06 15.93
C ASN A 65 -11.57 9.44 14.66
N GLY A 66 -12.90 9.30 14.69
CA GLY A 66 -13.66 8.70 13.59
C GLY A 66 -13.92 7.18 13.71
N GLY A 67 -13.30 6.50 14.68
CA GLY A 67 -13.35 5.05 14.86
C GLY A 67 -12.39 4.33 13.92
N ASN A 68 -12.65 3.07 13.59
CA ASN A 68 -11.75 2.30 12.73
C ASN A 68 -11.67 2.88 11.30
N TRP A 69 -10.47 3.29 10.90
CA TRP A 69 -10.11 3.65 9.53
C TRP A 69 -8.65 3.36 9.20
N ILE A 70 -8.39 3.12 7.90
CA ILE A 70 -7.08 2.84 7.32
C ILE A 70 -6.95 3.61 6.01
N GLU A 71 -5.76 4.14 5.74
CA GLU A 71 -5.41 4.78 4.48
C GLU A 71 -4.33 4.01 3.73
N LEU A 72 -4.43 4.05 2.40
CA LEU A 72 -3.55 3.35 1.50
C LEU A 72 -3.08 4.31 0.41
N LEU A 73 -1.81 4.25 0.05
CA LEU A 73 -1.22 5.07 -1.02
C LEU A 73 -0.89 4.20 -2.23
N VAL A 74 -1.38 4.62 -3.40
CA VAL A 74 -1.07 3.99 -4.68
C VAL A 74 0.29 4.47 -5.17
N ILE A 75 1.21 3.54 -5.43
CA ILE A 75 2.59 3.80 -5.88
C ILE A 75 2.75 3.52 -7.38
N GLU A 76 2.10 2.47 -7.89
CA GLU A 76 2.13 2.12 -9.31
C GLU A 76 1.00 2.82 -10.07
N ASP A 77 1.32 3.40 -11.24
CA ASP A 77 0.32 4.07 -12.07
C ASP A 77 -0.45 3.04 -12.91
N HIS A 78 -1.76 3.27 -13.07
CA HIS A 78 -2.67 2.33 -13.73
C HIS A 78 -2.78 0.97 -13.02
N LEU A 79 -2.82 0.99 -11.68
CA LEU A 79 -2.89 -0.21 -10.85
C LEU A 79 -4.31 -0.79 -10.81
N ASP A 80 -4.43 -2.09 -11.11
CA ASP A 80 -5.66 -2.87 -10.96
C ASP A 80 -5.64 -3.65 -9.65
N VAL A 81 -6.49 -3.27 -8.70
CA VAL A 81 -6.61 -3.90 -7.38
C VAL A 81 -7.89 -4.73 -7.22
N ARG A 82 -8.60 -5.03 -8.31
CA ARG A 82 -9.82 -5.86 -8.22
C ARG A 82 -9.48 -7.24 -7.66
N GLY A 83 -10.23 -7.66 -6.65
CA GLY A 83 -10.01 -8.94 -5.96
C GLY A 83 -8.84 -8.95 -4.97
N TRP A 84 -8.09 -7.86 -4.85
CA TRP A 84 -7.05 -7.73 -3.83
C TRP A 84 -7.66 -7.71 -2.44
N LYS A 85 -6.83 -8.03 -1.45
CA LYS A 85 -7.25 -8.23 -0.08
C LYS A 85 -6.32 -7.54 0.90
N LEU A 86 -6.92 -6.89 1.89
CA LEU A 86 -6.26 -6.41 3.09
C LEU A 86 -6.60 -7.38 4.22
N ALA A 87 -5.60 -8.02 4.80
CA ALA A 87 -5.78 -8.92 5.94
C ALA A 87 -5.12 -8.29 7.16
N TRP A 88 -5.93 -7.97 8.17
CA TRP A 88 -5.46 -7.39 9.42
C TRP A 88 -5.50 -8.42 10.55
N THR A 89 -4.65 -8.22 11.55
CA THR A 89 -4.61 -8.98 12.81
C THR A 89 -4.39 -8.03 13.97
N GLU A 90 -4.85 -8.39 15.16
CA GLU A 90 -4.62 -7.65 16.40
C GLU A 90 -4.82 -8.53 17.64
N ASP A 91 -4.26 -8.13 18.77
CA ASP A 91 -4.47 -8.81 20.06
C ASP A 91 -5.60 -8.16 20.89
N GLU A 92 -5.77 -6.85 20.77
CA GLU A 92 -6.80 -6.06 21.43
C GLU A 92 -7.51 -5.16 20.40
N ASP A 93 -8.80 -4.91 20.61
CA ASP A 93 -9.61 -3.99 19.78
C ASP A 93 -9.31 -2.50 20.10
N GLU A 94 -10.02 -1.58 19.43
CA GLU A 94 -9.91 -0.13 19.67
C GLU A 94 -10.15 0.28 21.14
N ASP A 95 -10.88 -0.54 21.92
CA ASP A 95 -11.15 -0.27 23.33
C ASP A 95 -10.07 -0.83 24.27
N GLY A 96 -9.05 -1.52 23.75
CA GLY A 96 -8.06 -2.22 24.55
C GLY A 96 -8.69 -3.37 25.33
N THR A 97 -9.75 -3.96 24.79
CA THR A 97 -10.27 -5.25 25.22
C THR A 97 -9.77 -6.35 24.29
N PRO A 98 -9.64 -7.61 24.74
CA PRO A 98 -9.28 -8.70 23.84
C PRO A 98 -10.21 -8.69 22.63
N ALA A 99 -9.62 -8.61 21.44
CA ALA A 99 -10.39 -8.39 20.23
C ALA A 99 -11.47 -9.45 20.08
N GLY A 100 -12.71 -9.03 19.77
CA GLY A 100 -13.81 -9.95 19.48
C GLY A 100 -13.47 -10.87 18.32
N ASN A 101 -12.74 -10.33 17.34
CA ASN A 101 -12.01 -11.07 16.31
C ASN A 101 -10.59 -10.52 16.23
N SER A 102 -9.60 -11.37 16.48
CA SER A 102 -8.17 -11.01 16.41
C SER A 102 -7.62 -10.91 14.98
N ALA A 103 -8.49 -11.01 13.97
CA ALA A 103 -8.13 -10.96 12.56
C ALA A 103 -9.34 -10.68 11.68
N GLY A 104 -9.11 -10.05 10.53
CA GLY A 104 -10.14 -9.81 9.55
C GLY A 104 -9.64 -9.58 8.13
N GLU A 105 -10.58 -9.45 7.20
CA GLU A 105 -10.27 -9.27 5.79
C GLU A 105 -11.21 -8.25 5.13
N ILE A 106 -10.62 -7.37 4.33
CA ILE A 106 -11.31 -6.43 3.43
C ILE A 106 -10.90 -6.76 2.00
N ILE A 107 -11.86 -7.01 1.12
CA ILE A 107 -11.64 -7.45 -0.27
C ILE A 107 -12.19 -6.42 -1.23
N PHE A 108 -11.36 -5.92 -2.14
CA PHE A 108 -11.78 -5.04 -3.22
C PHE A 108 -12.65 -5.79 -4.24
N SER A 109 -13.80 -5.24 -4.59
CA SER A 109 -14.73 -5.86 -5.54
C SER A 109 -14.22 -5.78 -6.99
N ASN A 110 -15.04 -6.28 -7.93
CA ASN A 110 -14.81 -6.13 -9.37
C ASN A 110 -15.29 -4.77 -9.94
N ALA A 111 -15.55 -3.77 -9.09
CA ALA A 111 -15.96 -2.44 -9.54
C ALA A 111 -14.91 -1.81 -10.46
N ALA A 112 -15.38 -1.06 -11.46
CA ALA A 112 -14.49 -0.43 -12.45
C ALA A 112 -13.55 0.62 -11.84
N LEU A 113 -13.95 1.23 -10.71
CA LEU A 113 -13.11 2.17 -9.94
C LEU A 113 -11.73 1.58 -9.61
N TRP A 114 -11.67 0.28 -9.31
CA TRP A 114 -10.45 -0.40 -8.87
C TRP A 114 -9.57 -0.91 -10.00
N SER A 115 -9.99 -0.74 -11.25
CA SER A 115 -9.28 -1.31 -12.41
C SER A 115 -8.16 -0.43 -12.97
N ASP A 116 -8.06 0.81 -12.51
CA ASP A 116 -7.14 1.81 -13.07
C ASP A 116 -6.79 2.92 -12.06
N LEU A 117 -6.27 2.54 -10.90
CA LEU A 117 -5.83 3.50 -9.88
C LEU A 117 -4.57 4.24 -10.35
N ARG A 118 -4.55 5.56 -10.13
CA ARG A 118 -3.41 6.40 -10.53
C ARG A 118 -2.37 6.46 -9.40
N ALA A 119 -1.10 6.55 -9.78
CA ALA A 119 -0.03 6.72 -8.78
C ALA A 119 -0.20 8.05 -8.04
N GLY A 120 -0.05 8.00 -6.72
CA GLY A 120 -0.30 9.10 -5.79
C GLY A 120 -1.73 9.15 -5.26
N THR A 121 -2.68 8.34 -5.75
CA THR A 121 -4.03 8.31 -5.18
C THR A 121 -4.01 7.81 -3.73
N LEU A 122 -4.69 8.53 -2.83
CA LEU A 122 -4.95 8.09 -1.46
C LEU A 122 -6.32 7.42 -1.39
N VAL A 123 -6.37 6.20 -0.88
CA VAL A 123 -7.61 5.45 -0.66
C VAL A 123 -7.84 5.30 0.83
N THR A 124 -8.89 5.94 1.35
CA THR A 124 -9.30 5.87 2.75
C THR A 124 -10.46 4.89 2.91
N LEU A 125 -10.31 3.93 3.82
CA LEU A 125 -11.35 2.99 4.21
C LEU A 125 -11.79 3.33 5.64
N ILE A 126 -13.07 3.59 5.84
CA ILE A 126 -13.65 3.93 7.14
C ILE A 126 -14.93 3.15 7.37
N GLU A 127 -15.23 2.74 8.60
CA GLU A 127 -16.46 1.99 8.86
C GLU A 127 -17.75 2.78 8.56
N LYS A 128 -17.79 4.04 9.00
CA LYS A 128 -19.01 4.85 9.10
C LYS A 128 -19.02 5.92 8.01
N ASN A 129 -20.22 6.30 7.58
CA ASN A 129 -20.42 7.43 6.66
C ASN A 129 -20.78 8.76 7.36
N ASP A 130 -20.81 8.76 8.70
CA ASP A 130 -21.16 9.90 9.54
C ASP A 130 -20.23 10.03 10.77
N ALA A 131 -18.96 9.65 10.63
CA ALA A 131 -18.02 9.53 11.75
C ALA A 131 -17.84 10.87 12.48
N GLY A 132 -18.08 10.89 13.80
CA GLY A 132 -17.98 12.11 14.60
C GLY A 132 -18.97 13.22 14.23
N GLY A 133 -19.98 12.94 13.40
CA GLY A 133 -20.89 13.94 12.83
C GLY A 133 -20.36 14.63 11.57
N PHE A 134 -19.22 14.17 11.02
CA PHE A 134 -18.68 14.59 9.73
C PHE A 134 -19.17 13.68 8.62
N ASP A 135 -19.24 14.19 7.39
CA ASP A 135 -19.55 13.36 6.23
C ASP A 135 -18.32 12.55 5.84
N THR A 136 -18.39 11.24 6.08
CA THR A 136 -17.37 10.28 5.71
C THR A 136 -17.95 9.22 4.76
N SER A 137 -18.99 9.59 4.01
CA SER A 137 -19.64 8.72 3.04
C SER A 137 -18.73 8.31 1.89
N THR A 138 -19.10 7.23 1.20
CA THR A 138 -18.32 6.78 0.04
C THR A 138 -18.26 7.90 -1.01
N ASP A 139 -17.04 8.36 -1.29
CA ASP A 139 -16.74 9.34 -2.32
C ASP A 139 -15.89 8.69 -3.42
N THR A 140 -16.45 8.69 -4.62
CA THR A 140 -15.80 8.16 -5.84
C THR A 140 -15.59 9.24 -6.88
N SER A 141 -15.69 10.51 -6.49
CA SER A 141 -15.57 11.67 -7.38
C SER A 141 -14.14 12.00 -7.81
N PHE A 142 -13.16 11.17 -7.42
CA PHE A 142 -11.77 11.15 -7.88
C PHE A 142 -11.57 11.72 -9.29
N ASP A 143 -10.90 12.86 -9.36
CA ASP A 143 -10.57 13.56 -10.60
C ASP A 143 -9.16 14.17 -10.54
N PRO A 144 -8.12 13.43 -10.98
CA PRO A 144 -6.75 13.93 -10.94
C PRO A 144 -6.53 15.14 -11.87
N PHE A 145 -7.41 15.38 -12.85
CA PHE A 145 -7.34 16.58 -13.70
C PHE A 145 -7.88 17.83 -12.99
N ALA A 146 -8.77 17.65 -12.01
CA ALA A 146 -9.21 18.70 -11.09
C ALA A 146 -8.34 18.80 -9.83
N ASN A 147 -7.24 18.04 -9.76
CA ASN A 147 -6.37 17.90 -8.59
C ASN A 147 -7.09 17.29 -7.37
N ASP A 148 -8.03 16.40 -7.63
CA ASP A 148 -8.61 15.51 -6.64
C ASP A 148 -7.97 14.13 -6.75
N TRP A 149 -7.26 13.74 -5.70
CA TRP A 149 -6.43 12.53 -5.65
C TRP A 149 -6.89 11.54 -4.58
N THR A 150 -8.07 11.73 -4.02
CA THR A 150 -8.54 10.92 -2.89
C THR A 150 -9.77 10.11 -3.27
N ILE A 151 -9.91 8.95 -2.65
CA ILE A 151 -11.09 8.09 -2.71
C ILE A 151 -11.41 7.72 -1.26
N ASN A 152 -12.64 7.99 -0.82
CA ASN A 152 -13.10 7.56 0.50
C ASN A 152 -14.14 6.45 0.34
N VAL A 153 -14.05 5.40 1.13
CA VAL A 153 -14.99 4.27 1.08
C VAL A 153 -15.51 3.97 2.48
N ALA A 154 -16.80 4.22 2.69
CA ALA A 154 -17.49 3.83 3.91
C ALA A 154 -17.88 2.35 3.84
N THR A 155 -17.16 1.48 4.55
CA THR A 155 -17.27 0.02 4.40
C THR A 155 -18.66 -0.51 4.78
N ARG A 156 -19.33 0.05 5.80
CA ARG A 156 -20.72 -0.33 6.13
C ARG A 156 -21.71 0.11 5.05
N GLU A 157 -21.49 1.27 4.44
CA GLU A 157 -22.30 1.75 3.33
C GLU A 157 -22.14 0.82 2.11
N GLU A 158 -20.92 0.45 1.77
CA GLU A 158 -20.64 -0.46 0.66
C GLU A 158 -21.15 -1.87 0.91
N GLN A 159 -21.00 -2.37 2.13
CA GLN A 159 -21.51 -3.69 2.48
C GLN A 159 -23.05 -3.75 2.37
N ALA A 160 -23.75 -2.66 2.68
CA ALA A 160 -25.20 -2.57 2.49
C ALA A 160 -25.63 -2.64 1.01
N LYS A 161 -24.73 -2.33 0.07
CA LYS A 161 -24.94 -2.46 -1.39
C LYS A 161 -24.73 -3.91 -1.88
N GLY A 162 -24.23 -4.81 -1.03
CA GLY A 162 -24.04 -6.23 -1.34
C GLY A 162 -23.06 -6.45 -2.50
N VAL A 163 -23.50 -7.17 -3.55
CA VAL A 163 -22.64 -7.43 -4.72
C VAL A 163 -22.29 -6.19 -5.55
N ALA A 164 -23.01 -5.09 -5.35
CA ALA A 164 -22.74 -3.81 -6.01
C ALA A 164 -21.81 -2.90 -5.18
N GLY A 165 -21.47 -3.30 -3.95
CA GLY A 165 -20.53 -2.56 -3.10
C GLY A 165 -19.13 -2.59 -3.68
N LEU A 166 -18.36 -1.53 -3.41
CA LEU A 166 -16.98 -1.39 -3.86
C LEU A 166 -16.04 -2.39 -3.17
N LEU A 167 -16.39 -2.85 -1.97
CA LEU A 167 -15.61 -3.82 -1.21
C LEU A 167 -16.53 -4.76 -0.43
N GLN A 168 -15.94 -5.81 0.12
CA GLN A 168 -16.60 -6.73 1.06
C GLN A 168 -15.71 -6.98 2.26
N THR A 169 -16.31 -7.12 3.43
CA THR A 169 -15.62 -7.63 4.62
C THR A 169 -16.15 -9.04 4.94
N THR A 170 -15.25 -10.00 5.11
CA THR A 170 -15.58 -11.45 5.25
C THR A 170 -15.31 -12.01 6.63
N THR A 171 -14.36 -11.44 7.36
CA THR A 171 -14.10 -11.70 8.77
C THR A 171 -14.05 -10.34 9.46
N ASN A 172 -15.11 -10.03 10.21
CA ASN A 172 -15.45 -8.67 10.62
C ASN A 172 -15.53 -8.61 12.13
N ASP A 173 -15.20 -7.47 12.71
CA ASP A 173 -15.41 -7.27 14.14
C ASP A 173 -16.88 -6.95 14.47
N GLY A 174 -17.72 -7.97 14.38
CA GLY A 174 -19.14 -7.89 14.72
C GLY A 174 -20.06 -7.91 13.50
N SER A 175 -20.20 -6.80 12.79
CA SER A 175 -21.21 -6.64 11.73
C SER A 175 -20.64 -6.63 10.31
N PRO A 176 -21.46 -6.87 9.27
CA PRO A 176 -21.06 -6.61 7.89
C PRO A 176 -20.55 -5.17 7.69
N GLY A 177 -19.35 -5.02 7.12
CA GLY A 177 -18.66 -3.74 6.95
C GLY A 177 -17.68 -3.43 8.07
N ASP A 178 -17.78 -4.09 9.23
CA ASP A 178 -16.91 -3.79 10.36
C ASP A 178 -15.50 -4.37 10.16
N PHE A 179 -14.51 -3.65 10.65
CA PHE A 179 -13.11 -4.06 10.78
C PHE A 179 -12.50 -3.34 11.98
N SER A 180 -11.41 -3.88 12.51
CA SER A 180 -10.78 -3.32 13.72
C SER A 180 -9.38 -2.79 13.45
N VAL A 181 -9.05 -1.73 14.17
CA VAL A 181 -7.74 -1.13 14.25
C VAL A 181 -7.40 -0.89 15.73
N GLY A 182 -6.81 -1.90 16.35
CA GLY A 182 -6.45 -1.90 17.76
C GLY A 182 -5.13 -1.21 18.11
N GLN A 183 -4.92 -1.05 19.42
CA GLN A 183 -3.73 -0.43 20.04
C GLN A 183 -2.65 -1.45 20.43
N LYS A 184 -2.79 -2.69 19.94
CA LYS A 184 -1.89 -3.75 20.38
C LYS A 184 -1.71 -4.82 19.34
N ASP A 185 -0.46 -4.92 18.91
CA ASP A 185 -0.01 -5.92 17.95
C ASP A 185 -0.90 -5.91 16.69
N TRP A 186 -1.44 -4.72 16.36
CA TRP A 186 -2.20 -4.55 15.12
C TRP A 186 -1.23 -4.56 13.96
N SER A 187 -1.52 -5.38 12.95
CA SER A 187 -0.78 -5.37 11.70
C SER A 187 -1.66 -5.70 10.52
N ILE A 188 -1.23 -5.30 9.32
CA ILE A 188 -1.95 -5.54 8.07
C ILE A 188 -1.03 -5.97 6.95
N THR A 189 -1.51 -6.91 6.14
CA THR A 189 -0.84 -7.39 4.92
C THR A 189 -1.76 -7.24 3.72
N ILE A 190 -1.21 -6.76 2.60
CA ILE A 190 -1.89 -6.59 1.32
C ILE A 190 -1.55 -7.78 0.43
N PHE A 191 -2.58 -8.44 -0.09
CA PHE A 191 -2.46 -9.55 -1.04
C PHE A 191 -3.11 -9.19 -2.38
N ASP A 192 -2.53 -9.66 -3.47
CA ASP A 192 -3.20 -9.63 -4.77
C ASP A 192 -4.32 -10.69 -4.87
N ASP A 193 -5.01 -10.72 -6.02
CA ASP A 193 -6.10 -11.66 -6.31
C ASP A 193 -5.62 -13.13 -6.40
N ALA A 194 -4.32 -13.35 -6.56
CA ALA A 194 -3.65 -14.64 -6.55
C ALA A 194 -3.08 -15.02 -5.18
N MET A 195 -3.33 -14.22 -4.13
CA MET A 195 -2.85 -14.41 -2.77
C MET A 195 -1.33 -14.28 -2.59
N ASN A 196 -0.64 -13.60 -3.50
CA ASN A 196 0.74 -13.19 -3.27
C ASN A 196 0.77 -11.98 -2.34
N SER A 197 1.69 -11.97 -1.37
CA SER A 197 1.90 -10.78 -0.53
C SER A 197 2.54 -9.68 -1.37
N ILE A 198 1.84 -8.56 -1.48
CA ILE A 198 2.26 -7.36 -2.21
C ILE A 198 2.95 -6.39 -1.27
N PHE A 199 2.43 -6.24 -0.06
CA PHE A 199 2.99 -5.37 0.96
C PHE A 199 2.61 -5.85 2.37
N GLY A 200 3.42 -5.49 3.34
CA GLY A 200 3.30 -5.94 4.72
C GLY A 200 3.88 -7.32 5.03
N PRO A 201 3.73 -7.79 6.28
CA PRO A 201 2.97 -7.12 7.33
C PRO A 201 3.60 -5.78 7.76
N VAL A 202 2.76 -4.79 8.04
CA VAL A 202 3.14 -3.50 8.66
C VAL A 202 2.22 -3.24 9.84
N GLY A 203 2.74 -2.60 10.89
CA GLY A 203 2.05 -2.39 12.16
C GLY A 203 2.98 -2.68 13.34
N GLU A 204 2.45 -2.63 14.56
CA GLU A 204 3.26 -2.82 15.77
C GLU A 204 3.98 -4.17 15.78
N GLY A 205 5.27 -4.15 16.15
CA GLY A 205 6.09 -5.36 16.24
C GLY A 205 6.59 -5.93 14.91
N GLU A 206 6.19 -5.34 13.78
CA GLU A 206 6.64 -5.76 12.45
C GLU A 206 7.98 -5.13 12.04
N ALA A 207 8.62 -5.69 11.00
CA ALA A 207 9.97 -5.31 10.61
C ALA A 207 10.13 -3.83 10.19
N SER A 208 9.07 -3.21 9.67
CA SER A 208 9.04 -1.80 9.27
C SER A 208 8.77 -0.83 10.41
N TRP A 209 8.32 -1.33 11.57
CA TRP A 209 7.92 -0.54 12.72
C TRP A 209 9.14 0.01 13.46
N GLN A 210 9.14 1.31 13.75
CA GLN A 210 10.21 1.99 14.49
C GLN A 210 9.80 2.43 15.89
N GLY A 211 8.50 2.41 16.20
CA GLY A 211 7.98 2.81 17.50
C GLY A 211 8.15 1.77 18.59
N ASP A 212 7.95 2.19 19.84
CA ASP A 212 7.93 1.32 21.01
C ASP A 212 6.53 0.73 21.30
N GLY A 213 5.50 1.20 20.57
CA GLY A 213 4.11 0.76 20.61
C GLY A 213 3.14 1.92 20.33
N ILE A 214 1.86 1.64 20.12
CA ILE A 214 0.81 2.63 19.89
C ILE A 214 -0.09 2.73 21.13
N GLY A 215 -0.18 3.93 21.68
CA GLY A 215 -1.03 4.30 22.79
C GLY A 215 -2.48 4.58 22.40
N LYS A 216 -3.31 4.81 23.43
CA LYS A 216 -4.78 4.94 23.27
C LYS A 216 -5.25 6.25 22.64
N SER A 217 -4.32 7.17 22.44
CA SER A 217 -4.52 8.51 21.89
C SER A 217 -3.62 8.74 20.67
N GLU A 218 -3.12 7.66 20.07
CA GLU A 218 -2.15 7.69 18.97
C GLU A 218 -2.72 6.93 17.77
N ALA A 219 -2.19 7.24 16.60
CA ALA A 219 -2.40 6.54 15.35
C ALA A 219 -1.07 5.93 14.89
N GLY A 220 -1.09 5.11 13.85
CA GLY A 220 0.14 4.67 13.19
C GLY A 220 0.22 5.27 11.79
N SER A 221 1.43 5.64 11.37
CA SER A 221 1.61 6.38 10.12
C SER A 221 2.88 5.97 9.38
N LEU A 222 2.86 6.22 8.07
CA LEU A 222 4.04 6.24 7.22
C LEU A 222 4.68 7.64 7.30
N GLU A 223 5.82 7.74 7.97
CA GLU A 223 6.59 8.99 8.17
C GLU A 223 7.61 9.28 7.04
N GLY A 224 7.62 8.47 5.98
CA GLY A 224 8.50 8.67 4.83
C GLY A 224 8.12 7.89 3.58
N PRO A 225 8.75 8.17 2.44
CA PRO A 225 9.75 9.21 2.21
C PRO A 225 9.07 10.60 2.14
N GLY A 226 9.65 11.65 2.74
CA GLY A 226 8.95 12.94 2.87
C GLY A 226 9.11 13.90 1.69
N ALA A 227 8.86 15.19 1.91
CA ALA A 227 8.58 16.19 0.89
C ALA A 227 9.58 16.32 -0.29
N THR A 228 10.81 15.86 -0.16
CA THR A 228 11.82 15.91 -1.25
C THR A 228 12.04 14.57 -1.94
N ALA A 229 11.20 13.57 -1.66
CA ALA A 229 11.27 12.24 -2.24
C ALA A 229 11.15 12.30 -3.76
N THR A 230 12.04 11.57 -4.42
CA THR A 230 11.96 11.30 -5.85
C THR A 230 11.01 10.14 -6.11
N LEU A 231 10.60 9.94 -7.37
CA LEU A 231 9.84 8.76 -7.78
C LEU A 231 10.55 7.45 -7.36
N ALA A 232 11.89 7.42 -7.43
CA ALA A 232 12.66 6.24 -7.04
C ALA A 232 12.62 5.98 -5.53
N ASP A 233 12.50 7.03 -4.70
CA ASP A 233 12.38 6.88 -3.25
C ASP A 233 11.02 6.26 -2.89
N TRP A 234 9.95 6.75 -3.51
CA TRP A 234 8.61 6.16 -3.37
C TRP A 234 8.55 4.71 -3.86
N GLN A 235 9.13 4.42 -5.03
CA GLN A 235 9.21 3.08 -5.60
C GLN A 235 10.19 2.14 -4.86
N ALA A 236 10.90 2.63 -3.85
CA ALA A 236 11.77 1.84 -2.99
C ALA A 236 11.11 1.50 -1.65
N VAL A 237 9.92 2.02 -1.35
CA VAL A 237 9.19 1.70 -0.11
C VAL A 237 8.82 0.21 -0.11
N SER A 238 9.21 -0.49 0.94
CA SER A 238 8.96 -1.92 1.12
C SER A 238 8.57 -2.23 2.57
N PRO A 239 8.11 -3.46 2.86
CA PRO A 239 7.78 -3.87 4.24
C PRO A 239 9.00 -3.95 5.18
N SER A 240 10.22 -3.70 4.69
CA SER A 240 11.42 -3.56 5.51
C SER A 240 11.91 -2.11 5.61
N SER A 241 11.18 -1.16 5.02
CA SER A 241 11.49 0.25 5.15
C SER A 241 11.14 0.72 6.56
N ASN A 242 12.10 1.33 7.24
CA ASN A 242 11.96 1.90 8.58
C ASN A 242 11.22 3.26 8.52
N PHE A 243 10.00 3.26 7.98
CA PHE A 243 9.19 4.47 7.79
C PHE A 243 7.91 4.47 8.62
N TYR A 244 7.55 3.38 9.30
CA TYR A 244 6.33 3.33 10.08
C TYR A 244 6.60 3.57 11.55
N ASP A 245 5.85 4.48 12.15
CA ASP A 245 5.94 4.85 13.55
C ASP A 245 4.55 5.24 14.11
N ASP A 246 4.47 5.40 15.42
CA ASP A 246 3.30 6.01 16.07
C ASP A 246 3.25 7.51 15.78
N THR A 247 2.05 8.08 15.76
CA THR A 247 1.82 9.50 15.58
C THR A 247 0.75 10.03 16.52
N SER A 248 0.96 11.25 17.00
CA SER A 248 -0.01 11.98 17.81
C SER A 248 -0.93 12.88 16.98
N SER A 249 -0.67 13.08 15.68
CA SER A 249 -1.49 13.89 14.76
C SER A 249 -1.89 13.10 13.52
N SER A 250 -2.99 13.52 12.88
CA SER A 250 -3.55 12.83 11.71
C SER A 250 -4.13 13.78 10.66
N SER A 251 -4.27 13.26 9.44
CA SER A 251 -4.84 13.97 8.31
C SER A 251 -5.86 13.14 7.56
N PHE A 252 -6.83 12.55 8.28
CA PHE A 252 -7.87 11.72 7.66
C PHE A 252 -8.36 12.26 6.30
N GLY A 253 -8.30 11.40 5.30
CA GLY A 253 -8.67 11.70 3.92
C GLY A 253 -7.65 12.56 3.16
N GLY A 254 -6.43 12.72 3.68
CA GLY A 254 -5.38 13.59 3.14
C GLY A 254 -3.98 13.03 3.40
N TYR A 255 -3.00 13.52 2.62
CA TYR A 255 -1.62 13.09 2.81
C TYR A 255 -1.08 13.55 4.16
N ASN A 256 -0.27 12.68 4.75
CA ASN A 256 0.37 12.86 6.04
C ASN A 256 1.07 14.23 6.16
N VAL A 257 0.69 15.02 7.18
CA VAL A 257 1.29 16.33 7.46
C VAL A 257 1.82 16.42 8.88
N ASP A 258 3.10 16.82 9.01
CA ASP A 258 3.73 17.31 10.25
C ASP A 258 3.49 16.42 11.49
N PHE A 259 4.20 15.30 11.56
CA PHE A 259 4.23 14.44 12.74
C PHE A 259 5.30 14.94 13.71
N SER A 260 4.88 15.71 14.72
CA SER A 260 5.74 16.12 15.82
C SER A 260 5.91 14.97 16.82
N GLY A 261 6.71 13.96 16.47
CA GLY A 261 6.95 12.81 17.36
C GLY A 261 8.16 11.96 16.99
N GLY A 262 8.34 11.66 15.70
CA GLY A 262 9.42 10.82 15.19
C GLY A 262 10.72 11.55 14.80
N ALA A 263 11.67 10.80 14.26
CA ALA A 263 12.91 11.33 13.66
C ALA A 263 12.68 12.14 12.36
N PHE A 264 11.43 12.24 11.91
CA PHE A 264 11.04 12.79 10.63
C PHE A 264 9.92 13.84 10.77
N THR A 265 10.29 15.12 10.84
CA THR A 265 9.32 16.18 10.53
C THR A 265 9.16 16.20 9.00
N GLN A 266 8.18 15.47 8.48
CA GLN A 266 7.98 15.34 7.04
C GLN A 266 6.51 15.59 6.67
N ILE A 267 6.31 16.64 5.88
CA ILE A 267 5.12 16.75 5.03
C ILE A 267 5.29 15.70 3.93
N GLN A 268 4.33 14.81 3.78
CA GLN A 268 4.30 13.85 2.70
C GLN A 268 3.95 14.56 1.39
N ASP A 269 4.73 14.30 0.33
CA ASP A 269 4.49 14.87 -1.00
C ASP A 269 4.58 13.77 -2.07
N PRO A 270 3.44 13.24 -2.52
CA PRO A 270 3.39 12.24 -3.58
C PRO A 270 3.39 12.86 -4.99
N SER A 271 3.67 14.16 -5.15
CA SER A 271 3.68 14.80 -6.49
C SER A 271 4.67 14.13 -7.47
N ALA A 272 5.73 13.49 -6.96
CA ALA A 272 6.63 12.68 -7.77
C ALA A 272 5.97 11.43 -8.39
N LEU A 273 4.92 10.88 -7.74
CA LEU A 273 4.09 9.78 -8.24
C LEU A 273 3.06 10.27 -9.27
N GLN A 274 2.47 11.44 -9.00
CA GLN A 274 1.44 12.05 -9.84
C GLN A 274 1.96 12.51 -11.23
N GLY A 275 3.28 12.51 -11.43
CA GLY A 275 4.00 13.02 -12.61
C GLY A 275 3.79 12.26 -13.94
N LEU A 276 2.84 11.33 -14.01
CA LEU A 276 2.48 10.55 -15.21
C LEU A 276 1.06 10.84 -15.73
N VAL A 277 0.53 12.05 -15.53
CA VAL A 277 -0.60 12.53 -16.36
C VAL A 277 -0.11 12.77 -17.80
N VAL A 278 0.26 11.70 -18.50
CA VAL A 278 0.41 11.72 -19.95
C VAL A 278 -1.00 12.00 -20.48
N PRO A 279 -1.23 13.12 -21.19
CA PRO A 279 -2.53 13.37 -21.77
C PRO A 279 -2.85 12.19 -22.70
N GLU A 280 -4.04 11.60 -22.51
CA GLU A 280 -4.60 10.49 -23.28
C GLU A 280 -4.06 10.44 -24.73
N PRO A 281 -3.72 9.27 -25.30
CA PRO A 281 -3.10 9.16 -26.63
C PRO A 281 -3.87 9.90 -27.75
N SER A 282 -5.16 10.20 -27.57
CA SER A 282 -5.94 11.09 -28.44
C SER A 282 -5.37 12.51 -28.56
N SER A 283 -4.78 13.04 -27.50
CA SER A 283 -4.21 14.39 -27.39
C SER A 283 -2.91 14.50 -28.20
N VAL A 284 -2.06 13.47 -28.10
CA VAL A 284 -0.80 13.38 -28.84
C VAL A 284 -1.05 13.11 -30.32
N GLY A 285 -2.07 12.31 -30.64
CA GLY A 285 -2.55 12.08 -32.01
C GLY A 285 -3.06 13.36 -32.70
N LEU A 286 -3.83 14.19 -31.99
CA LEU A 286 -4.34 15.46 -32.53
C LEU A 286 -3.22 16.47 -32.80
N LEU A 287 -2.23 16.56 -31.90
CA LEU A 287 -1.08 17.46 -32.08
C LEU A 287 -0.23 17.05 -33.30
N SER A 288 0.00 15.75 -33.49
CA SER A 288 0.77 15.22 -34.61
C SER A 288 0.02 15.33 -35.95
N ILE A 289 -1.31 15.18 -35.97
CA ILE A 289 -2.13 15.47 -37.16
C ILE A 289 -2.10 16.96 -37.50
N ALA A 290 -2.21 17.86 -36.51
CA ALA A 290 -2.16 19.30 -36.73
C ALA A 290 -0.80 19.77 -37.29
N LEU A 291 0.31 19.22 -36.77
CA LEU A 291 1.66 19.46 -37.29
C LEU A 291 1.85 18.94 -38.73
N LEU A 292 1.30 17.76 -39.04
CA LEU A 292 1.30 17.20 -40.40
C LEU A 292 0.47 18.05 -41.38
N MET A 293 -0.66 18.61 -40.94
CA MET A 293 -1.48 19.51 -41.76
C MET A 293 -0.77 20.84 -42.04
N LEU A 294 -0.06 21.41 -41.05
CA LEU A 294 0.74 22.63 -41.20
C LEU A 294 1.95 22.41 -42.14
N ALA A 295 2.64 21.27 -42.03
CA ALA A 295 3.75 20.90 -42.90
C ALA A 295 3.29 20.73 -44.37
N ARG A 296 2.13 20.12 -44.61
CA ARG A 296 1.55 19.98 -45.96
C ARG A 296 1.12 21.31 -46.57
N ARG A 297 0.72 22.29 -45.76
CA ARG A 297 0.32 23.62 -46.24
C ARG A 297 1.51 24.44 -46.76
N LYS A 298 2.70 24.27 -46.17
CA LYS A 298 3.94 24.92 -46.64
C LYS A 298 4.45 24.37 -47.98
N GLN A 299 4.24 23.08 -48.28
CA GLN A 299 4.70 22.48 -49.53
C GLN A 299 3.87 22.87 -50.76
N ARG A 300 2.64 23.39 -50.58
CA ARG A 300 1.79 23.85 -51.69
C ARG A 300 1.99 25.32 -52.09
N ALA A 301 2.89 26.03 -51.42
CA ALA A 301 3.19 27.43 -51.72
C ALA A 301 4.44 27.62 -52.59
N CYS A 302 5.11 26.54 -53.01
CA CYS A 302 6.23 26.55 -53.94
C CYS A 302 5.90 25.70 -55.19
N VAL A 303 4.94 26.16 -55.99
CA VAL A 303 4.79 25.81 -57.43
C VAL A 303 4.32 27.06 -58.14
#